data_AF-A0A7Y2H8N8-F1
#
_entry.id   AF-A0A7Y2H8N8-F1
#
_cell.length_a   1.000
_cell.length_b   1.000
_cell.length_c   1.000
_cell.angle_alpha   90.00
_cell.angle_beta   90.00
_cell.angle_gamma   90.00
#
_symmetry.space_group_name_H-M   'P 1'
#
loop_
_entity.id
_entity.type
_entity.pdbx_description
1 polymer ?
#
loop_
_entity_poly.entity_id
_entity_poly.type
_entity_poly.pdbx_seq_one_letter_code
_entity_poly.pdbx_strand_id
1 'polypeptide(L)'
;MATIYLILVIILFILAISDLIVGVSNDAVNFLNSAVGAKAATFKVIIFVAALGVLVGATFSSGMMEVARKGIFHPELFYFDEIMILFLAVMITDVILLDTFNTFGMPTSTTVSIVFELLGAAVAIAIYKIYTDPDALHLYQYINSAKAMAIISGILLSVVIAFSCGVIAQYFSRLLFSFDYEKRIKRYGWIWGGFGIMAITYFMLIKGAKGSSFMSGDLKKSIIDNTGMILLVAFIGWSFILLLLNRLFKVNILKVLVLVGTFALAMAFSGNDLVNFIGVPLAGYNSYQIYVDAGSSGGDQLLMDGLAGKVPTPTLLLLLAGIIMVITLY
;
A
#
# COMPACT_ATOMS: atom_id res chain seq x y z
N MET A 1 0.11 24.14 -26.10
CA MET A 1 -0.36 23.79 -24.74
C MET A 1 -0.46 22.28 -24.52
N ALA A 2 -1.19 21.52 -25.35
CA ALA A 2 -1.30 20.06 -25.21
C ALA A 2 0.05 19.31 -25.08
N THR A 3 1.06 19.70 -25.87
CA THR A 3 2.42 19.13 -25.82
C THR A 3 3.10 19.35 -24.47
N ILE A 4 2.86 20.48 -23.79
CA ILE A 4 3.46 20.78 -22.48
C ILE A 4 2.85 19.85 -21.42
N TYR A 5 1.53 19.67 -21.41
CA TYR A 5 0.87 18.78 -20.46
C TYR A 5 1.24 17.31 -20.69
N LEU A 6 1.46 16.89 -21.94
CA LEU A 6 1.99 15.56 -22.23
C LEU A 6 3.41 15.37 -21.64
N ILE A 7 4.27 16.38 -21.76
CA ILE A 7 5.60 16.37 -21.14
C ILE A 7 5.49 16.26 -19.62
N LEU A 8 4.56 17.00 -18.99
CA LEU A 8 4.32 16.90 -17.54
C LEU A 8 3.90 15.49 -17.13
N VAL A 9 3.01 14.84 -17.88
CA VAL A 9 2.61 13.45 -17.64
C VAL A 9 3.81 12.51 -17.73
N ILE A 10 4.68 12.67 -18.75
CA ILE A 10 5.89 11.87 -18.88
C ILE A 10 6.81 12.06 -17.67
N ILE A 11 6.99 13.31 -17.21
CA ILE A 11 7.76 13.64 -16.02
C ILE A 11 7.16 12.96 -14.77
N LEU A 12 5.83 13.00 -14.60
CA LEU A 12 5.17 12.31 -13.49
C LEU A 12 5.46 10.81 -13.48
N PHE A 13 5.46 10.14 -14.63
CA PHE A 13 5.81 8.72 -14.70
C PHE A 13 7.30 8.46 -14.42
N ILE A 14 8.20 9.34 -14.84
CA ILE A 14 9.63 9.24 -14.51
C ILE A 14 9.82 9.38 -12.99
N LEU A 15 9.16 10.36 -12.36
CA LEU A 15 9.17 10.54 -10.91
C LEU A 15 8.57 9.34 -10.20
N ALA A 16 7.47 8.77 -10.71
CA ALA A 16 6.86 7.54 -10.15
C ALA A 16 7.84 6.36 -10.12
N ILE A 17 8.66 6.20 -11.15
CA ILE A 17 9.67 5.14 -11.21
C ILE A 17 10.76 5.39 -10.16
N SER A 18 11.23 6.64 -10.06
CA SER A 18 12.21 7.03 -9.04
C SER A 18 11.65 6.78 -7.63
N ASP A 19 10.40 7.17 -7.42
CA ASP A 19 9.70 7.05 -6.16
C ASP A 19 9.45 5.59 -5.76
N LEU A 20 9.06 4.72 -6.71
CA LEU A 20 9.00 3.27 -6.48
C LEU A 20 10.36 2.71 -6.02
N ILE A 21 11.47 3.18 -6.60
CA ILE A 21 12.81 2.70 -6.22
C ILE A 21 13.15 3.14 -4.80
N VAL A 22 12.99 4.43 -4.50
CA VAL A 22 13.34 5.01 -3.19
C VAL A 22 12.39 4.51 -2.09
N GLY A 23 11.09 4.51 -2.36
CA GLY A 23 10.04 4.07 -1.44
C GLY A 23 10.16 2.59 -1.08
N VAL A 24 10.38 1.71 -2.05
CA VAL A 24 10.63 0.28 -1.76
C VAL A 24 11.91 0.10 -0.97
N SER A 25 12.96 0.85 -1.29
CA SER A 25 14.23 0.78 -0.54
C SER A 25 14.02 1.18 0.93
N ASN A 26 13.24 2.22 1.18
CA ASN A 26 12.87 2.69 2.51
C ASN A 26 12.01 1.64 3.27
N ASP A 27 10.99 1.07 2.61
CA ASP A 27 10.02 0.19 3.27
C ASP A 27 10.42 -1.29 3.32
N ALA A 28 11.45 -1.71 2.57
CA ALA A 28 11.90 -3.11 2.53
C ALA A 28 12.25 -3.65 3.93
N VAL A 29 12.79 -2.79 4.81
CA VAL A 29 13.13 -3.14 6.18
C VAL A 29 11.91 -3.60 6.97
N ASN A 30 10.71 -3.07 6.68
CA ASN A 30 9.48 -3.39 7.42
C ASN A 30 9.06 -4.87 7.28
N PHE A 31 9.36 -5.53 6.17
CA PHE A 31 9.00 -6.94 5.94
C PHE A 31 10.19 -7.90 5.86
N LEU A 32 11.42 -7.41 5.64
CA LEU A 32 12.62 -8.24 5.60
C LEU A 32 13.28 -8.42 6.98
N ASN A 33 13.21 -7.42 7.86
CA ASN A 33 14.03 -7.38 9.08
C ASN A 33 13.78 -8.59 10.01
N SER A 34 12.53 -9.01 10.19
CA SER A 34 12.21 -10.18 11.02
C SER A 34 12.82 -11.48 10.48
N ALA A 35 12.82 -11.69 9.16
CA ALA A 35 13.38 -12.90 8.55
C ALA A 35 14.91 -12.90 8.52
N VAL A 36 15.51 -11.74 8.24
CA VAL A 36 16.97 -11.56 8.24
C VAL A 36 17.53 -11.70 9.66
N GLY A 37 16.94 -10.99 10.63
CA GLY A 37 17.36 -11.04 12.04
C GLY A 37 17.20 -12.42 12.67
N ALA A 38 16.13 -13.15 12.33
CA ALA A 38 15.92 -14.52 12.82
C ALA A 38 16.74 -15.59 12.08
N LYS A 39 17.52 -15.22 11.04
CA LYS A 39 18.23 -16.17 10.15
C LYS A 39 17.29 -17.28 9.66
N ALA A 40 16.09 -16.89 9.23
CA ALA A 40 15.03 -17.81 8.83
C ALA A 40 15.39 -18.62 7.58
N ALA A 41 16.04 -17.98 6.60
CA ALA A 41 16.62 -18.61 5.42
C ALA A 41 17.85 -17.82 4.95
N THR A 42 18.46 -18.23 3.82
CA THR A 42 19.49 -17.40 3.17
C THR A 42 18.86 -16.10 2.66
N PHE A 43 19.64 -15.02 2.59
CA PHE A 43 19.17 -13.71 2.15
C PHE A 43 18.46 -13.76 0.79
N LYS A 44 19.02 -14.55 -0.16
CA LYS A 44 18.43 -14.77 -1.49
C LYS A 44 17.02 -15.38 -1.42
N VAL A 45 16.78 -16.31 -0.51
CA VAL A 45 15.44 -16.92 -0.33
C VAL A 45 14.48 -15.93 0.29
N ILE A 46 14.92 -15.13 1.26
CA ILE A 46 14.08 -14.11 1.90
C ILE A 46 13.64 -13.07 0.88
N ILE A 47 14.57 -12.54 0.06
CA ILE A 47 14.25 -11.62 -1.03
C ILE A 47 13.28 -12.26 -2.01
N PHE A 48 13.53 -13.50 -2.45
CA PHE A 48 12.64 -14.18 -3.38
C PHE A 48 11.20 -14.32 -2.84
N VAL A 49 11.05 -14.69 -1.57
CA VAL A 49 9.75 -14.78 -0.90
C VAL A 49 9.07 -13.41 -0.80
N ALA A 50 9.82 -12.37 -0.45
CA ALA A 50 9.30 -11.01 -0.40
C ALA A 50 8.88 -10.50 -1.79
N ALA A 51 9.68 -10.75 -2.83
CA ALA A 51 9.39 -10.40 -4.21
C ALA A 51 8.09 -11.05 -4.72
N LEU A 52 7.86 -12.33 -4.41
CA LEU A 52 6.58 -12.98 -4.71
C LEU A 52 5.42 -12.30 -3.96
N GLY A 53 5.64 -11.95 -2.70
CA GLY A 53 4.66 -11.20 -1.90
C GLY A 53 4.31 -9.86 -2.55
N VAL A 54 5.31 -9.08 -2.96
CA VAL A 54 5.14 -7.80 -3.66
C VAL A 54 4.38 -7.97 -4.97
N LEU A 55 4.75 -8.91 -5.84
CA LEU A 55 4.04 -9.14 -7.11
C LEU A 55 2.57 -9.46 -6.89
N VAL A 56 2.29 -10.37 -5.95
CA VAL A 56 0.93 -10.75 -5.63
C VAL A 56 0.19 -9.55 -5.06
N GLY A 57 0.79 -8.81 -4.12
CA GLY A 57 0.22 -7.61 -3.50
C GLY A 57 -0.16 -6.51 -4.49
N ALA A 58 0.70 -6.24 -5.48
CA ALA A 58 0.47 -5.21 -6.50
C ALA A 58 -0.85 -5.44 -7.26
N THR A 59 -1.22 -6.70 -7.51
CA THR A 59 -2.48 -7.04 -8.21
C THR A 59 -3.75 -6.78 -7.38
N PHE A 60 -3.62 -6.57 -6.07
CA PHE A 60 -4.73 -6.30 -5.14
C PHE A 60 -4.83 -4.82 -4.70
N SER A 61 -4.01 -3.92 -5.26
CA SER A 61 -3.85 -2.54 -4.77
C SER A 61 -4.92 -1.52 -5.21
N SER A 62 -6.02 -1.96 -5.84
CA SER A 62 -6.97 -1.07 -6.52
C SER A 62 -7.74 -0.10 -5.59
N GLY A 63 -7.92 -0.46 -4.32
CA GLY A 63 -8.78 0.28 -3.37
C GLY A 63 -8.20 1.61 -2.86
N MET A 64 -6.87 1.74 -2.80
CA MET A 64 -6.23 2.94 -2.23
C MET A 64 -6.24 4.15 -3.18
N MET A 65 -6.46 3.95 -4.49
CA MET A 65 -6.40 5.04 -5.48
C MET A 65 -7.45 6.14 -5.33
N GLU A 66 -8.53 5.87 -4.59
CA GLU A 66 -9.50 6.92 -4.25
C GLU A 66 -8.91 8.00 -3.33
N VAL A 67 -7.90 7.65 -2.52
CA VAL A 67 -7.25 8.58 -1.58
C VAL A 67 -6.47 9.65 -2.32
N ALA A 68 -5.64 9.27 -3.30
CA ALA A 68 -4.81 10.19 -4.08
C ALA A 68 -5.63 11.15 -4.97
N ARG A 69 -6.88 10.82 -5.29
CA ARG A 69 -7.71 11.59 -6.23
C ARG A 69 -8.71 12.54 -5.58
N LYS A 70 -9.36 12.09 -4.50
CA LYS A 70 -10.45 12.84 -3.83
C LYS A 70 -10.47 12.66 -2.32
N GLY A 71 -9.41 12.08 -1.76
CA GLY A 71 -9.29 11.85 -0.33
C GLY A 71 -8.97 13.13 0.43
N ILE A 72 -8.15 13.99 -0.16
CA ILE A 72 -7.56 15.16 0.52
C ILE A 72 -8.19 16.49 0.09
N PHE A 73 -8.49 16.64 -1.19
CA PHE A 73 -9.12 17.84 -1.76
C PHE A 73 -10.30 17.46 -2.64
N HIS A 74 -11.12 18.46 -2.98
CA HIS A 74 -12.28 18.36 -3.87
C HIS A 74 -11.86 18.67 -5.31
N PRO A 75 -11.48 17.67 -6.14
CA PRO A 75 -10.94 17.93 -7.47
C PRO A 75 -11.90 18.70 -8.39
N GLU A 76 -13.21 18.59 -8.17
CA GLU A 76 -14.26 19.35 -8.87
C GLU A 76 -14.12 20.88 -8.74
N LEU A 77 -13.37 21.38 -7.75
CA LEU A 77 -13.15 22.81 -7.52
C LEU A 77 -11.83 23.34 -8.11
N PHE A 78 -11.04 22.47 -8.73
CA PHE A 78 -9.75 22.81 -9.31
C PHE A 78 -9.80 22.68 -10.83
N TYR A 79 -9.09 23.59 -11.50
CA TYR A 79 -8.87 23.53 -12.94
C TYR A 79 -7.81 22.49 -13.28
N PHE A 80 -7.78 22.06 -14.55
CA PHE A 80 -6.86 21.06 -15.03
C PHE A 80 -5.40 21.46 -14.81
N ASP A 81 -5.02 22.69 -15.15
CA ASP A 81 -3.65 23.18 -14.99
C ASP A 81 -3.21 23.25 -13.52
N GLU A 82 -4.08 23.71 -12.64
CA GLU A 82 -3.90 23.71 -11.18
C GLU A 82 -3.64 22.28 -10.67
N ILE A 83 -4.43 21.30 -11.09
CA ILE A 83 -4.23 19.90 -10.71
C ILE A 83 -2.90 19.35 -11.23
N MET A 84 -2.50 19.69 -12.47
CA MET A 84 -1.22 19.25 -13.01
C MET A 84 -0.03 19.85 -12.24
N ILE A 85 -0.13 21.12 -11.83
CA ILE A 85 0.89 21.78 -11.00
C ILE A 85 0.91 21.14 -9.60
N LEU A 86 -0.26 20.87 -9.01
CA LEU A 86 -0.40 20.19 -7.72
C LEU A 86 0.34 18.85 -7.72
N PHE A 87 0.01 17.99 -8.69
CA PHE A 87 0.60 16.65 -8.79
C PHE A 87 2.10 16.67 -9.06
N LEU A 88 2.57 17.61 -9.88
CA LEU A 88 4.00 17.79 -10.11
C LEU A 88 4.72 18.19 -8.82
N ALA A 89 4.19 19.17 -8.08
CA ALA A 89 4.76 19.63 -6.83
C ALA A 89 4.82 18.52 -5.78
N VAL A 90 3.77 17.70 -5.69
CA VAL A 90 3.70 16.54 -4.80
C VAL A 90 4.79 15.53 -5.15
N MET A 91 4.87 15.06 -6.40
CA MET A 91 5.84 14.03 -6.79
C MET A 91 7.29 14.48 -6.65
N ILE A 92 7.58 15.75 -6.92
CA ILE A 92 8.93 16.30 -6.72
C ILE A 92 9.27 16.29 -5.22
N THR A 93 8.32 16.71 -4.38
CA THR A 93 8.53 16.76 -2.93
C THR A 93 8.71 15.36 -2.35
N ASP A 94 7.87 14.39 -2.75
CA ASP A 94 7.93 13.01 -2.23
C ASP A 94 9.27 12.35 -2.54
N VAL A 95 9.71 12.42 -3.80
CA VAL A 95 11.01 11.86 -4.21
C VAL A 95 12.16 12.50 -3.42
N ILE A 96 12.17 13.83 -3.27
CA ILE A 96 13.23 14.52 -2.51
C ILE A 96 13.19 14.12 -1.04
N LEU A 97 11.99 14.08 -0.44
CA LEU A 97 11.80 13.77 0.97
C LEU A 97 12.24 12.33 1.25
N LEU A 98 11.69 11.36 0.51
CA LEU A 98 12.01 9.95 0.69
C LEU A 98 13.49 9.66 0.41
N ASP A 99 14.09 10.29 -0.60
CA ASP A 99 15.51 10.10 -0.92
C ASP A 99 16.41 10.66 0.18
N THR A 100 16.05 11.82 0.73
CA THR A 100 16.77 12.44 1.86
C THR A 100 16.75 11.53 3.09
N PHE A 101 15.57 11.05 3.49
CA PHE A 101 15.43 10.19 4.66
C PHE A 101 16.12 8.83 4.46
N ASN A 102 15.99 8.25 3.26
CA ASN A 102 16.67 7.00 2.90
C ASN A 102 18.19 7.16 2.91
N THR A 103 18.72 8.28 2.39
CA THR A 103 20.16 8.63 2.45
C THR A 103 20.67 8.72 3.88
N PHE A 104 19.87 9.22 4.82
CA PHE A 104 20.21 9.24 6.24
C PHE A 104 19.91 7.92 6.98
N GLY A 105 19.40 6.89 6.29
CA GLY A 105 19.04 5.60 6.90
C GLY A 105 17.90 5.71 7.91
N MET A 106 17.05 6.73 7.78
CA MET A 106 15.93 6.98 8.68
C MET A 106 14.63 6.47 8.05
N PRO A 107 14.00 5.41 8.59
CA PRO A 107 12.77 4.87 8.03
C PRO A 107 11.64 5.91 8.15
N THR A 108 11.01 6.22 7.02
CA THR A 108 9.96 7.24 6.92
C THR A 108 8.68 6.63 6.37
N SER A 109 7.52 7.17 6.75
CA SER A 109 6.23 6.65 6.27
C SER A 109 5.85 7.30 4.95
N THR A 110 5.91 6.53 3.86
CA THR A 110 5.47 6.93 2.51
C THR A 110 4.00 7.36 2.50
N THR A 111 3.14 6.64 3.22
CA THR A 111 1.72 7.02 3.37
C THR A 111 1.55 8.38 4.07
N VAL A 112 2.36 8.70 5.09
CA VAL A 112 2.29 10.02 5.75
C VAL A 112 2.77 11.11 4.80
N SER A 113 3.91 10.91 4.12
CA SER A 113 4.48 11.87 3.17
C SER A 113 3.46 12.30 2.12
N ILE A 114 2.93 11.34 1.35
CA ILE A 114 2.02 11.65 0.25
C ILE A 114 0.72 12.33 0.70
N VAL A 115 0.19 11.97 1.87
CA VAL A 115 -1.03 12.58 2.44
C VAL A 115 -0.80 14.05 2.79
N PHE A 116 0.33 14.35 3.44
CA PHE A 116 0.66 15.72 3.84
C PHE A 116 1.15 16.57 2.67
N GLU A 117 1.81 15.99 1.69
CA GLU A 117 2.19 16.65 0.45
C GLU A 117 0.97 17.05 -0.38
N LEU A 118 0.02 16.13 -0.57
CA LEU A 118 -1.25 16.42 -1.24
C LEU A 118 -2.02 17.51 -0.50
N LEU A 119 -2.05 17.46 0.83
CA LEU A 119 -2.72 18.48 1.65
C LEU A 119 -2.03 19.83 1.50
N GLY A 120 -0.71 19.88 1.60
CA GLY A 120 0.08 21.09 1.48
C GLY A 120 -0.06 21.73 0.10
N ALA A 121 0.06 20.94 -0.96
CA ALA A 121 -0.09 21.41 -2.34
C ALA A 121 -1.52 21.91 -2.63
N ALA A 122 -2.55 21.18 -2.17
CA ALA A 122 -3.93 21.61 -2.32
C ALA A 122 -4.22 22.92 -1.57
N VAL A 123 -3.71 23.06 -0.34
CA VAL A 123 -3.86 24.30 0.44
C VAL A 123 -3.15 25.47 -0.24
N ALA A 124 -1.93 25.26 -0.76
CA ALA A 124 -1.18 26.31 -1.44
C ALA A 124 -1.92 26.84 -2.68
N ILE A 125 -2.46 25.94 -3.51
CA ILE A 125 -3.23 26.32 -4.70
C ILE A 125 -4.56 26.97 -4.30
N ALA A 126 -5.27 26.43 -3.32
CA ALA A 126 -6.53 27.02 -2.86
C ALA A 126 -6.33 28.43 -2.30
N ILE A 127 -5.26 28.68 -1.53
CA ILE A 127 -4.91 30.02 -1.04
C ILE A 127 -4.60 30.95 -2.23
N TYR A 128 -3.87 30.48 -3.23
CA TYR A 128 -3.59 31.25 -4.44
C TYR A 128 -4.90 31.65 -5.15
N LYS A 129 -5.83 30.70 -5.36
CA LYS A 129 -7.15 30.99 -5.95
C LYS A 129 -7.93 32.02 -5.16
N ILE A 130 -8.00 31.86 -3.85
CA ILE A 130 -8.69 32.81 -2.95
C ILE A 130 -8.09 34.22 -3.03
N TYR A 131 -6.78 34.31 -3.24
CA TYR A 131 -6.11 35.58 -3.40
C TYR A 131 -6.35 36.24 -4.77
N THR A 132 -6.45 35.45 -5.84
CA THR A 132 -6.55 35.95 -7.21
C THR A 132 -7.98 36.12 -7.72
N ASP A 133 -8.93 35.38 -7.16
CA ASP A 133 -10.33 35.36 -7.59
C ASP A 133 -11.24 35.86 -6.44
N PRO A 134 -11.88 37.04 -6.58
CA PRO A 134 -12.79 37.59 -5.57
C PRO A 134 -14.00 36.71 -5.27
N ASP A 135 -14.41 35.86 -6.23
CA ASP A 135 -15.56 34.96 -6.12
C ASP A 135 -15.17 33.54 -5.65
N ALA A 136 -13.91 33.34 -5.27
CA ALA A 136 -13.42 32.07 -4.78
C ALA A 136 -14.15 31.60 -3.51
N LEU A 137 -14.23 30.27 -3.37
CA LEU A 137 -14.81 29.62 -2.20
C LEU A 137 -13.93 29.76 -0.96
N HIS A 138 -14.45 29.43 0.21
CA HIS A 138 -13.62 29.34 1.41
C HIS A 138 -12.69 28.12 1.37
N LEU A 139 -11.52 28.21 2.00
CA LEU A 139 -10.51 27.15 2.02
C LEU A 139 -11.05 25.77 2.43
N TYR A 140 -11.94 25.72 3.42
CA TYR A 140 -12.54 24.46 3.90
C TYR A 140 -13.43 23.77 2.86
N GLN A 141 -13.83 24.45 1.79
CA GLN A 141 -14.62 23.88 0.69
C GLN A 141 -13.70 23.21 -0.34
N TYR A 142 -12.50 23.74 -0.57
CA TYR A 142 -11.50 23.13 -1.45
C TYR A 142 -10.88 21.86 -0.85
N ILE A 143 -10.71 21.83 0.48
CA ILE A 143 -10.10 20.71 1.20
C ILE A 143 -11.19 19.76 1.70
N ASN A 144 -11.00 18.46 1.48
CA ASN A 144 -11.88 17.44 2.04
C ASN A 144 -11.54 17.19 3.50
N SER A 145 -11.76 18.19 4.37
CA SER A 145 -11.27 18.18 5.75
C SER A 145 -11.77 16.97 6.53
N ALA A 146 -13.01 16.54 6.31
CA ALA A 146 -13.58 15.37 6.98
C ALA A 146 -12.81 14.08 6.64
N LYS A 147 -12.56 13.81 5.35
CA LYS A 147 -11.79 12.63 4.95
C LYS A 147 -10.32 12.75 5.29
N ALA A 148 -9.70 13.90 5.07
CA ALA A 148 -8.31 14.15 5.41
C ALA A 148 -8.05 13.90 6.91
N MET A 149 -8.91 14.44 7.80
CA MET A 149 -8.82 14.18 9.24
C MET A 149 -9.07 12.72 9.59
N ALA A 150 -9.97 12.02 8.91
CA ALA A 150 -10.19 10.59 9.10
C ALA A 150 -8.94 9.76 8.72
N ILE A 151 -8.28 10.10 7.61
CA ILE A 151 -7.03 9.46 7.17
C ILE A 151 -5.91 9.71 8.20
N ILE A 152 -5.69 10.97 8.58
CA ILE A 152 -4.65 11.35 9.56
C ILE A 152 -4.89 10.66 10.91
N SER A 153 -6.12 10.67 11.40
CA SER A 153 -6.49 9.99 12.64
C SER A 153 -6.28 8.47 12.52
N GLY A 154 -6.61 7.88 11.36
CA GLY A 154 -6.40 6.47 11.08
C GLY A 154 -4.93 6.08 11.13
N ILE A 155 -4.03 6.90 10.58
CA ILE A 155 -2.58 6.69 10.64
C ILE A 155 -2.11 6.65 12.10
N LEU A 156 -2.44 7.66 12.90
CA LEU A 156 -2.02 7.71 14.30
C LEU A 156 -2.61 6.57 15.14
N LEU A 157 -3.90 6.29 14.95
CA LEU A 157 -4.59 5.23 15.67
C LEU A 157 -4.04 3.84 15.30
N SER A 158 -3.60 3.64 14.06
CA SER A 158 -3.04 2.37 13.61
C SER A 158 -1.82 1.94 14.42
N VAL A 159 -0.98 2.89 14.85
CA VAL A 159 0.20 2.63 15.69
C VAL A 159 -0.22 2.10 17.06
N VAL A 160 -1.22 2.74 17.68
CA VAL A 160 -1.74 2.33 18.99
C VAL A 160 -2.38 0.94 18.92
N ILE A 161 -3.17 0.69 17.89
CA ILE A 161 -3.81 -0.62 17.66
C ILE A 161 -2.75 -1.69 17.42
N ALA A 162 -1.79 -1.45 16.52
CA ALA A 162 -0.74 -2.41 16.18
C ALA A 162 0.11 -2.76 17.41
N PHE A 163 0.50 -1.75 18.21
CA PHE A 163 1.23 -1.96 19.44
C PHE A 163 0.42 -2.78 20.45
N SER A 164 -0.84 -2.41 20.69
CA SER A 164 -1.71 -3.11 21.65
C SER A 164 -1.95 -4.56 21.25
N CYS A 165 -2.30 -4.82 20.00
CA CYS A 165 -2.46 -6.17 19.46
C CYS A 165 -1.14 -6.96 19.51
N GLY A 166 -0.01 -6.31 19.23
CA GLY A 166 1.32 -6.91 19.32
C GLY A 166 1.67 -7.36 20.73
N VAL A 167 1.42 -6.51 21.73
CA VAL A 167 1.64 -6.84 23.15
C VAL A 167 0.77 -8.02 23.58
N ILE A 168 -0.50 -8.02 23.19
CA ILE A 168 -1.43 -9.13 23.50
C ILE A 168 -0.96 -10.44 22.86
N ALA A 169 -0.64 -10.42 21.57
CA ALA A 169 -0.16 -11.59 20.85
C ALA A 169 1.18 -12.11 21.43
N GLN A 170 2.08 -11.21 21.81
CA GLN A 170 3.35 -11.55 22.45
C GLN A 170 3.14 -12.16 23.83
N TYR A 171 2.21 -11.63 24.63
CA TYR A 171 1.86 -12.16 25.95
C TYR A 171 1.38 -13.61 25.87
N PHE A 172 0.41 -13.90 24.99
CA PHE A 172 -0.08 -15.27 24.79
C PHE A 172 0.99 -16.21 24.22
N SER A 173 1.82 -15.73 23.30
CA SER A 173 2.94 -16.51 22.76
C SER A 173 3.91 -16.90 23.88
N ARG A 174 4.23 -15.98 24.80
CA ARG A 174 5.10 -16.25 25.96
C ARG A 174 4.47 -17.20 26.96
N LEU A 175 3.15 -17.13 27.20
CA LEU A 175 2.46 -18.09 28.07
C LEU A 175 2.54 -19.52 27.52
N LEU A 176 2.32 -19.68 26.21
CA LEU A 176 2.33 -20.99 25.57
C LEU A 176 3.74 -21.62 25.59
N PHE A 177 4.76 -20.87 25.18
CA PHE A 177 6.11 -21.40 25.04
C PHE A 177 6.96 -21.31 26.31
N SER A 178 6.60 -20.45 27.27
CA SER A 178 7.30 -20.26 28.55
C SER A 178 8.84 -20.16 28.38
N PHE A 179 9.61 -20.46 29.42
CA PHE A 179 11.08 -20.41 29.39
C PHE A 179 11.73 -21.67 28.77
N ASP A 180 11.07 -22.84 28.81
CA ASP A 180 11.54 -24.08 28.13
C ASP A 180 10.88 -24.22 26.74
N TYR A 181 11.20 -23.27 25.85
CA TYR A 181 10.54 -23.15 24.54
C TYR A 181 10.84 -24.34 23.61
N GLU A 182 12.02 -24.96 23.72
CA GLU A 182 12.44 -26.00 22.77
C GLU A 182 11.56 -27.25 22.82
N LYS A 183 11.26 -27.74 24.02
CA LYS A 183 10.39 -28.92 24.19
C LYS A 183 8.95 -28.61 23.79
N ARG A 184 8.46 -27.41 24.14
CA ARG A 184 7.10 -26.99 23.86
C ARG A 184 6.87 -26.72 22.37
N ILE A 185 7.84 -26.14 21.66
CA ILE A 185 7.77 -25.97 20.20
C ILE A 185 7.75 -27.31 19.49
N LYS A 186 8.56 -28.30 19.89
CA LYS A 186 8.49 -29.64 19.30
C LYS A 186 7.13 -30.31 19.51
N ARG A 187 6.46 -30.04 20.62
CA ARG A 187 5.16 -30.66 20.96
C ARG A 187 3.97 -29.92 20.36
N TYR A 188 3.93 -28.60 20.44
CA TYR A 188 2.76 -27.76 20.11
C TYR A 188 3.02 -26.79 18.94
N GLY A 189 4.25 -26.70 18.43
CA GLY A 189 4.63 -25.72 17.42
C GLY A 189 3.87 -25.86 16.11
N TRP A 190 3.43 -27.07 15.74
CA TRP A 190 2.67 -27.31 14.50
C TRP A 190 1.21 -26.85 14.62
N ILE A 191 0.61 -26.92 15.82
CA ILE A 191 -0.71 -26.32 16.10
C ILE A 191 -0.58 -24.79 16.06
N TRP A 192 0.40 -24.24 16.79
CA TRP A 192 0.61 -22.80 16.85
C TRP A 192 0.95 -22.20 15.49
N GLY A 193 1.83 -22.85 14.73
CA GLY A 193 2.16 -22.46 13.37
C GLY A 193 0.97 -22.56 12.43
N GLY A 194 0.13 -23.60 12.57
CA GLY A 194 -1.10 -23.73 11.79
C GLY A 194 -2.09 -22.61 12.10
N PHE A 195 -2.22 -22.22 13.37
CA PHE A 195 -3.01 -21.05 13.77
C PHE A 195 -2.45 -19.76 13.16
N GLY A 196 -1.13 -19.55 13.23
CA GLY A 196 -0.48 -18.37 12.66
C GLY A 196 -0.64 -18.28 11.14
N ILE A 197 -0.42 -19.37 10.40
CA ILE A 197 -0.61 -19.40 8.95
C ILE A 197 -2.10 -19.26 8.58
N MET A 198 -3.02 -19.83 9.36
CA MET A 198 -4.46 -19.61 9.18
C MET A 198 -4.84 -18.13 9.36
N ALA A 199 -4.29 -17.44 10.37
CA ALA A 199 -4.52 -15.99 10.55
C ALA A 199 -3.94 -15.17 9.38
N ILE A 200 -2.77 -15.55 8.86
CA ILE A 200 -2.20 -14.95 7.64
C ILE A 200 -3.09 -15.23 6.44
N THR A 201 -3.58 -16.47 6.29
CA THR A 201 -4.48 -16.87 5.19
C THR A 201 -5.78 -16.07 5.23
N TYR A 202 -6.37 -15.89 6.42
CA TYR A 202 -7.52 -15.03 6.63
C TYR A 202 -7.26 -13.60 6.15
N PHE A 203 -6.13 -13.02 6.58
CA PHE A 203 -5.74 -11.68 6.20
C PHE A 203 -5.59 -11.55 4.67
N MET A 204 -4.85 -12.47 4.03
CA MET A 204 -4.65 -12.48 2.58
C MET A 204 -5.97 -12.68 1.83
N LEU A 205 -6.86 -13.55 2.29
CA LEU A 205 -8.14 -13.82 1.66
C LEU A 205 -9.09 -12.64 1.77
N ILE A 206 -9.25 -12.02 2.95
CA ILE A 206 -10.15 -10.88 3.11
C ILE A 206 -9.61 -9.65 2.39
N LYS A 207 -8.33 -9.33 2.59
CA LYS A 207 -7.72 -8.16 1.96
C LYS A 207 -7.66 -8.35 0.44
N GLY A 208 -7.24 -9.53 -0.01
CA GLY A 208 -7.20 -9.90 -1.42
C GLY A 208 -8.60 -9.92 -2.07
N ALA A 209 -9.61 -10.52 -1.45
CA ALA A 209 -10.96 -10.56 -2.01
C ALA A 209 -11.59 -9.16 -2.11
N LYS A 210 -11.36 -8.28 -1.13
CA LYS A 210 -11.88 -6.90 -1.18
C LYS A 210 -11.17 -6.05 -2.25
N GLY A 211 -9.83 -6.15 -2.35
CA GLY A 211 -9.01 -5.33 -3.25
C GLY A 211 -8.79 -5.89 -4.67
N SER A 212 -9.21 -7.14 -4.94
CA SER A 212 -9.04 -7.75 -6.26
C SER A 212 -9.92 -7.08 -7.33
N SER A 213 -9.27 -6.62 -8.39
CA SER A 213 -9.88 -6.11 -9.62
C SER A 213 -10.40 -7.21 -10.54
N PHE A 214 -9.97 -8.46 -10.33
CA PHE A 214 -10.27 -9.61 -11.19
C PHE A 214 -11.32 -10.58 -10.63
N MET A 215 -11.69 -10.45 -9.35
CA MET A 215 -12.69 -11.34 -8.73
C MET A 215 -14.12 -10.85 -8.95
N SER A 216 -15.00 -11.75 -9.41
CA SER A 216 -16.44 -11.49 -9.55
C SER A 216 -17.14 -11.31 -8.19
N GLY A 217 -18.24 -10.55 -8.17
CA GLY A 217 -19.00 -10.24 -6.95
C GLY A 217 -19.54 -11.48 -6.22
N ASP A 218 -20.00 -12.48 -6.96
CA ASP A 218 -20.54 -13.73 -6.40
C ASP A 218 -19.46 -14.55 -5.67
N LEU A 219 -18.24 -14.54 -6.21
CA LEU A 219 -17.11 -15.25 -5.62
C LEU A 219 -16.64 -14.55 -4.34
N LYS A 220 -16.68 -13.21 -4.29
CA LYS A 220 -16.44 -12.43 -3.07
C LYS A 220 -17.46 -12.76 -1.99
N LYS A 221 -18.75 -12.81 -2.34
CA LYS A 221 -19.83 -13.14 -1.39
C LYS A 221 -19.68 -14.57 -0.85
N SER A 222 -19.40 -15.54 -1.73
CA SER A 222 -19.19 -16.94 -1.36
C SER A 222 -18.02 -17.13 -0.38
N ILE A 223 -16.94 -16.35 -0.53
CA ILE A 223 -15.80 -16.38 0.42
C ILE A 223 -16.22 -15.85 1.79
N ILE A 224 -16.96 -14.74 1.83
CA ILE A 224 -17.43 -14.14 3.09
C ILE A 224 -18.36 -15.10 3.83
N ASP A 225 -19.34 -15.67 3.12
CA ASP A 225 -20.33 -16.57 3.71
C ASP A 225 -19.71 -17.86 4.25
N ASN A 226 -18.63 -18.34 3.63
CA ASN A 226 -17.93 -19.57 4.02
C ASN A 226 -16.64 -19.34 4.81
N THR A 227 -16.37 -18.11 5.25
CA THR A 227 -15.09 -17.76 5.89
C THR A 227 -14.76 -18.67 7.07
N GLY A 228 -15.73 -18.98 7.95
CA GLY A 228 -15.49 -19.87 9.09
C GLY A 228 -15.03 -21.27 8.70
N MET A 229 -15.64 -21.85 7.65
CA MET A 229 -15.25 -23.17 7.14
C MET A 229 -13.87 -23.14 6.49
N ILE A 230 -13.58 -22.08 5.71
CA ILE A 230 -12.26 -21.88 5.10
C ILE A 230 -11.18 -21.80 6.16
N LEU A 231 -11.40 -21.08 7.26
CA LEU A 231 -10.44 -20.97 8.36
C LEU A 231 -10.24 -22.28 9.10
N LEU A 232 -11.31 -23.05 9.33
CA LEU A 232 -11.20 -24.36 9.96
C LEU A 232 -10.39 -25.33 9.10
N VAL A 233 -10.68 -25.38 7.79
CA VAL A 233 -9.93 -26.20 6.83
C VAL A 233 -8.48 -25.72 6.73
N ALA A 234 -8.23 -24.42 6.67
CA ALA A 234 -6.89 -23.85 6.63
C ALA A 234 -6.11 -24.20 7.91
N PHE A 235 -6.72 -24.06 9.09
CA PHE A 235 -6.09 -24.42 10.36
C PHE A 235 -5.69 -25.88 10.39
N ILE A 236 -6.62 -26.80 10.11
CA ILE A 236 -6.35 -28.25 10.12
C ILE A 236 -5.29 -28.60 9.06
N GLY A 237 -5.46 -28.10 7.84
CA GLY A 237 -4.54 -28.36 6.72
C GLY A 237 -3.12 -27.87 7.02
N TRP A 238 -2.96 -26.62 7.46
CA TRP A 238 -1.65 -26.06 7.78
C TRP A 238 -1.02 -26.73 8.99
N SER A 239 -1.79 -27.04 10.04
CA SER A 239 -1.28 -27.80 11.19
C SER A 239 -0.79 -29.20 10.78
N PHE A 240 -1.51 -29.88 9.90
CA PHE A 240 -1.10 -31.19 9.39
C PHE A 240 0.16 -31.11 8.52
N ILE A 241 0.22 -30.14 7.60
CA ILE A 241 1.41 -29.90 6.75
C ILE A 241 2.64 -29.59 7.61
N LEU A 242 2.51 -28.70 8.60
CA LEU A 242 3.61 -28.36 9.49
C LEU A 242 4.04 -29.53 10.36
N LEU A 243 3.10 -30.37 10.81
CA LEU A 243 3.42 -31.60 11.53
C LEU A 243 4.25 -32.55 10.66
N LEU A 244 3.84 -32.76 9.41
CA LEU A 244 4.54 -33.61 8.45
C LEU A 244 5.94 -33.08 8.13
N LEU A 245 6.06 -31.77 7.85
CA LEU A 245 7.34 -31.10 7.61
C LEU A 245 8.29 -31.21 8.80
N ASN A 246 7.76 -31.05 10.01
CA ASN A 246 8.55 -31.17 11.23
C ASN A 246 8.99 -32.61 11.52
N ARG A 247 8.13 -33.61 11.26
CA ARG A 247 8.44 -35.02 11.57
C ARG A 247 9.32 -35.69 10.52
N LEU A 248 9.05 -35.47 9.24
CA LEU A 248 9.79 -36.13 8.15
C LEU A 248 11.11 -35.40 7.84
N PHE A 249 11.06 -34.07 7.77
CA PHE A 249 12.18 -33.26 7.29
C PHE A 249 12.88 -32.46 8.40
N LYS A 250 12.40 -32.57 9.65
CA LYS A 250 12.95 -31.86 10.84
C LYS A 250 13.00 -30.34 10.64
N VAL A 251 12.10 -29.80 9.82
CA VAL A 251 12.02 -28.36 9.53
C VAL A 251 11.62 -27.60 10.78
N ASN A 252 12.28 -26.46 11.01
CA ASN A 252 11.93 -25.55 12.10
C ASN A 252 10.66 -24.76 11.72
N ILE A 253 9.59 -25.02 12.46
CA ILE A 253 8.26 -24.43 12.22
C ILE A 253 8.28 -22.90 12.37
N LEU A 254 9.08 -22.36 13.29
CA LEU A 254 9.20 -20.91 13.46
C LEU A 254 9.81 -20.25 12.22
N LYS A 255 10.79 -20.89 11.59
CA LYS A 255 11.41 -20.36 10.36
C LYS A 255 10.41 -20.33 9.21
N VAL A 256 9.59 -21.37 9.08
CA VAL A 256 8.49 -21.41 8.09
C VAL A 256 7.50 -20.29 8.37
N LEU A 257 7.08 -20.12 9.62
CA LEU A 257 6.12 -19.07 10.01
C LEU A 257 6.66 -17.67 9.72
N VAL A 258 7.95 -17.42 9.97
CA VAL A 258 8.61 -16.16 9.65
C VAL A 258 8.66 -15.92 8.15
N LEU A 259 8.95 -16.93 7.32
CA LEU A 259 8.96 -16.77 5.86
C LEU A 259 7.56 -16.49 5.30
N VAL A 260 6.54 -17.22 5.76
CA VAL A 260 5.14 -16.97 5.37
C VAL A 260 4.68 -15.59 5.85
N GLY A 261 5.13 -15.16 7.04
CA GLY A 261 4.93 -13.80 7.55
C GLY A 261 5.58 -12.74 6.67
N THR A 262 6.82 -12.93 6.25
CA THR A 262 7.52 -12.02 5.32
C THR A 262 6.77 -11.90 3.99
N PHE A 263 6.30 -13.01 3.42
CA PHE A 263 5.45 -12.98 2.22
C PHE A 263 4.20 -12.11 2.45
N ALA A 264 3.49 -12.35 3.57
CA ALA A 264 2.25 -11.66 3.87
C ALA A 264 2.45 -10.17 4.15
N LEU A 265 3.54 -9.79 4.82
CA LEU A 265 3.90 -8.39 5.07
C LEU A 265 4.29 -7.69 3.76
N ALA A 266 5.07 -8.34 2.89
CA ALA A 266 5.44 -7.80 1.58
C ALA A 266 4.21 -7.63 0.66
N MET A 267 3.29 -8.59 0.68
CA MET A 267 1.99 -8.49 0.00
C MET A 267 1.15 -7.36 0.58
N ALA A 268 1.13 -7.20 1.91
CA ALA A 268 0.38 -6.14 2.56
C ALA A 268 0.91 -4.75 2.22
N PHE A 269 2.24 -4.60 2.19
CA PHE A 269 2.97 -3.40 1.76
C PHE A 269 2.61 -3.05 0.33
N SER A 270 2.85 -3.92 -0.64
CA SER A 270 2.55 -3.61 -2.05
C SER A 270 1.06 -3.38 -2.29
N GLY A 271 0.17 -4.11 -1.62
CA GLY A 271 -1.28 -3.88 -1.75
C GLY A 271 -1.77 -2.55 -1.14
N ASN A 272 -0.99 -1.93 -0.27
CA ASN A 272 -1.31 -0.65 0.36
C ASN A 272 -0.49 0.48 -0.28
N ASP A 273 0.82 0.46 -0.06
CA ASP A 273 1.70 1.58 -0.31
C ASP A 273 2.02 1.80 -1.78
N LEU A 274 1.70 0.84 -2.66
CA LEU A 274 1.87 1.01 -4.11
C LEU A 274 1.17 2.29 -4.60
N VAL A 275 -0.02 2.60 -4.07
CA VAL A 275 -0.76 3.80 -4.49
C VAL A 275 -0.07 5.10 -4.07
N ASN A 276 0.76 5.10 -3.03
CA ASN A 276 1.50 6.30 -2.66
C ASN A 276 2.41 6.73 -3.82
N PHE A 277 3.04 5.76 -4.49
CA PHE A 277 3.99 6.01 -5.58
C PHE A 277 3.35 6.27 -6.94
N ILE A 278 2.28 5.54 -7.28
CA ILE A 278 1.65 5.62 -8.62
C ILE A 278 0.30 6.33 -8.63
N GLY A 279 -0.29 6.61 -7.48
CA GLY A 279 -1.63 7.20 -7.38
C GLY A 279 -1.70 8.59 -7.98
N VAL A 280 -0.75 9.46 -7.63
CA VAL A 280 -0.66 10.84 -8.15
C VAL A 280 -0.30 10.88 -9.64
N PRO A 281 0.70 10.12 -10.14
CA PRO A 281 1.00 10.03 -11.57
C PRO A 281 -0.18 9.52 -12.40
N LEU A 282 -0.90 8.51 -11.90
CA LEU A 282 -2.10 7.99 -12.57
C LEU A 282 -3.26 8.99 -12.53
N ALA A 283 -3.41 9.74 -11.44
CA ALA A 283 -4.38 10.83 -11.38
C ALA A 283 -4.05 11.92 -12.42
N GLY A 284 -2.78 12.33 -12.54
CA GLY A 284 -2.34 13.28 -13.56
C GLY A 284 -2.52 12.76 -14.99
N TYR A 285 -2.27 11.47 -15.23
CA TYR A 285 -2.56 10.85 -16.52
C TYR A 285 -4.06 10.89 -16.85
N ASN A 286 -4.93 10.56 -15.87
CA ASN A 286 -6.38 10.64 -16.06
C ASN A 286 -6.84 12.08 -16.30
N SER A 287 -6.29 13.07 -15.58
CA SER A 287 -6.56 14.49 -15.83
C SER A 287 -6.22 14.87 -17.27
N TYR A 288 -5.08 14.40 -17.77
CA TYR A 288 -4.65 14.66 -19.14
C TYR A 288 -5.57 13.99 -20.17
N GLN A 289 -6.05 12.76 -19.92
CA GLN A 289 -7.05 12.13 -20.79
C GLN A 289 -8.33 12.96 -20.86
N ILE A 290 -8.85 13.41 -19.72
CA ILE A 290 -10.03 14.29 -19.65
C ILE A 290 -9.81 15.57 -20.47
N TYR A 291 -8.62 16.18 -20.35
CA TYR A 291 -8.25 17.37 -21.12
C TYR A 291 -8.18 17.11 -22.63
N VAL A 292 -7.64 15.96 -23.05
CA VAL A 292 -7.57 15.56 -24.47
C VAL A 292 -8.97 15.33 -25.02
N ASP A 293 -9.82 14.62 -24.28
CA ASP A 293 -11.20 14.33 -24.65
C ASP A 293 -12.06 15.61 -24.72
N ALA A 294 -11.74 16.63 -23.92
CA ALA A 294 -12.35 17.97 -23.97
C ALA A 294 -11.85 18.84 -25.15
N GLY A 295 -11.07 18.29 -26.08
CA GLY A 295 -10.59 19.01 -27.27
C GLY A 295 -9.24 19.71 -27.10
N SER A 296 -8.51 19.41 -26.01
CA SER A 296 -7.14 19.89 -25.79
C SER A 296 -6.98 21.42 -25.75
N SER A 297 -8.01 22.14 -25.30
CA SER A 297 -8.00 23.61 -25.14
C SER A 297 -8.63 24.04 -23.81
N GLY A 298 -8.24 25.21 -23.28
CA GLY A 298 -8.83 25.77 -22.05
C GLY A 298 -8.48 25.02 -20.76
N GLY A 299 -7.20 24.70 -20.54
CA GLY A 299 -6.76 23.97 -19.33
C GLY A 299 -7.00 24.75 -18.02
N ASP A 300 -7.03 26.07 -18.12
CA ASP A 300 -7.35 27.05 -17.07
C ASP A 300 -8.86 27.20 -16.81
N GLN A 301 -9.70 26.58 -17.64
CA GLN A 301 -11.17 26.69 -17.57
C GLN A 301 -11.86 25.33 -17.36
N LEU A 302 -11.12 24.23 -17.59
CA LEU A 302 -11.63 22.88 -17.47
C LEU A 302 -11.58 22.42 -16.01
N LEU A 303 -12.74 22.33 -15.36
CA LEU A 303 -12.88 21.76 -14.03
C LEU A 303 -12.66 20.24 -14.04
N MET A 304 -12.05 19.72 -12.99
CA MET A 304 -11.68 18.30 -12.87
C MET A 304 -12.75 17.43 -12.20
N ASP A 305 -14.03 17.63 -12.54
CA ASP A 305 -15.17 16.82 -12.04
C ASP A 305 -14.98 15.32 -12.29
N GLY A 306 -14.39 14.96 -13.43
CA GLY A 306 -14.11 13.56 -13.80
C GLY A 306 -13.14 12.86 -12.83
N LEU A 307 -12.33 13.61 -12.08
CA LEU A 307 -11.46 13.05 -11.06
C LEU A 307 -12.20 12.62 -9.79
N ALA A 308 -13.42 13.12 -9.53
CA ALA A 308 -14.23 12.69 -8.39
C ALA A 308 -14.84 11.28 -8.58
N GLY A 309 -14.95 10.81 -9.82
CA GLY A 309 -15.48 9.48 -10.18
C GLY A 309 -14.53 8.32 -9.86
N LYS A 310 -15.06 7.09 -9.85
CA LYS A 310 -14.19 5.88 -9.80
C LYS A 310 -13.63 5.65 -11.21
N VAL A 311 -12.31 5.67 -11.35
CA VAL A 311 -11.63 5.29 -12.61
C VAL A 311 -10.85 4.02 -12.30
N PRO A 312 -11.11 2.92 -13.02
CA PRO A 312 -10.37 1.69 -12.81
C PRO A 312 -8.92 1.89 -13.24
N THR A 313 -8.00 1.39 -12.41
CA THR A 313 -6.59 1.35 -12.76
C THR A 313 -6.34 0.23 -13.75
N PRO A 314 -5.64 0.47 -14.86
CA PRO A 314 -5.21 -0.60 -15.74
C PRO A 314 -4.34 -1.60 -14.96
N THR A 315 -4.76 -2.86 -14.90
CA THR A 315 -4.01 -3.94 -14.21
C THR A 315 -2.57 -4.05 -14.73
N LEU A 316 -2.34 -3.72 -16.00
CA LEU A 316 -1.01 -3.70 -16.61
C LEU A 316 -0.06 -2.70 -15.91
N LEU A 317 -0.55 -1.51 -15.54
CA LEU A 317 0.27 -0.50 -14.85
C LEU A 317 0.60 -0.94 -13.42
N LEU A 318 -0.35 -1.59 -12.73
CA LEU A 318 -0.09 -2.18 -11.41
C LEU A 318 0.96 -3.29 -11.49
N LEU A 319 0.89 -4.14 -12.52
CA LEU A 319 1.85 -5.21 -12.73
C LEU A 319 3.24 -4.67 -13.06
N LEU A 320 3.35 -3.66 -13.92
CA LEU A 320 4.62 -3.01 -14.25
C LEU A 320 5.24 -2.36 -13.02
N ALA A 321 4.45 -1.65 -12.20
CA ALA A 321 4.93 -1.09 -10.96
C ALA A 321 5.41 -2.19 -10.00
N GLY A 322 4.67 -3.29 -9.86
CA GLY A 322 5.08 -4.45 -9.08
C GLY A 322 6.40 -5.07 -9.57
N ILE A 323 6.63 -5.13 -10.89
CA ILE A 323 7.90 -5.59 -11.47
C ILE A 323 9.05 -4.65 -11.09
N ILE A 324 8.85 -3.33 -11.17
CA ILE A 324 9.86 -2.35 -10.74
C ILE A 324 10.20 -2.56 -9.26
N MET A 325 9.18 -2.65 -8.40
CA MET A 325 9.40 -2.90 -6.96
C MET A 325 10.19 -4.19 -6.70
N VAL A 326 9.92 -5.26 -7.46
CA VAL A 326 10.68 -6.52 -7.34
C VAL A 326 12.12 -6.34 -7.75
N ILE A 327 12.37 -5.66 -8.88
CA ILE A 327 13.73 -5.40 -9.35
C ILE A 327 14.50 -4.59 -8.30
N THR A 328 13.85 -3.62 -7.66
CA THR A 328 14.43 -2.82 -6.57
C THR A 328 14.83 -3.64 -5.34
N LEU A 329 14.19 -4.78 -5.07
CA LEU A 329 14.55 -5.63 -3.93
C LEU A 329 15.88 -6.39 -4.12
N TYR A 330 16.42 -6.44 -5.34
CA TYR A 330 17.65 -7.17 -5.70
C TYR A 330 18.86 -6.24 -5.82
#